data_AF-A0AAQ2C5B4-F1
#
_entry.id   AF-A0AAQ2C5B4-F1
#
_cell.length_a   1.000
_cell.length_b   1.000
_cell.length_c   1.000
_cell.angle_alpha   90.00
_cell.angle_beta   90.00
_cell.angle_gamma   90.00
#
_symmetry.space_group_name_H-M   'P 1'
#
loop_
_entity.id
_entity.type
_entity.pdbx_description
1 polymer ?
#
loop_
_entity_poly.entity_id
_entity_poly.type
_entity_poly.pdbx_seq_one_letter_code
_entity_poly.pdbx_strand_id
1 'polypeptide(L)'
;MSARPAKATECRRPTNPTKRGVPVSETLDPTEGPSTNRRVSQNRRRLRLAAVVAVVAIASALVLARLFGGGGGAASVQAGSSYVPQTRTYFLAADEVVWNYAPAGADQITGQPFDAAAAVFVESGPQRIGSSYLKSLYREYTDASFGTLKPRADADQRLSMLGPVIRGVVEDTIKVVFRNNPDRPASVHTHGVFYKKSSEGAPYDDGTAPSDQADDAVPPGGTYTYSYGVPERAGPMDGSSVMWMYHSHTSEVTDDYAGLVGPMVITKVGAARPDGTPRDVDREFFLQFKVSDEKQSPHLACNIANFTGDPASVDPEDPEFGESNLMTALTEIPQFCSLKFPTPGRFRT
;
A
#
# COMPACT_ATOMS: atom_id res chain seq x y z
N MET A 1 -36.04 -27.87 26.85
CA MET A 1 -35.93 -26.73 25.91
C MET A 1 -34.78 -27.04 24.98
N SER A 2 -35.08 -27.46 23.75
CA SER A 2 -34.07 -27.79 22.73
C SER A 2 -33.51 -26.48 22.18
N ALA A 3 -32.21 -26.26 22.39
CA ALA A 3 -31.49 -25.13 21.83
C ALA A 3 -31.45 -25.31 20.30
N ARG A 4 -31.98 -24.33 19.56
CA ARG A 4 -31.85 -24.27 18.11
C ARG A 4 -30.36 -24.08 17.78
N PRO A 5 -29.80 -24.84 16.83
CA PRO A 5 -28.44 -24.58 16.36
C PRO A 5 -28.38 -23.19 15.70
N ALA A 6 -27.28 -22.48 15.95
CA ALA A 6 -26.98 -21.23 15.26
C ALA A 6 -27.04 -21.47 13.74
N LYS A 7 -27.72 -20.58 13.01
CA LYS A 7 -27.74 -20.63 11.54
C LYS A 7 -26.28 -20.58 11.07
N ALA A 8 -25.87 -21.56 10.28
CA ALA A 8 -24.64 -21.47 9.50
C ALA A 8 -24.68 -20.16 8.70
N THR A 9 -23.64 -19.35 8.83
CA THR A 9 -23.46 -18.15 8.02
C THR A 9 -23.54 -18.55 6.55
N GLU A 10 -24.57 -18.09 5.85
CA GLU A 10 -24.79 -18.41 4.45
C GLU A 10 -23.69 -17.71 3.65
N CYS A 11 -22.68 -18.47 3.21
CA CYS A 11 -21.59 -17.95 2.38
C CYS A 11 -22.19 -17.30 1.14
N ARG A 12 -22.20 -15.97 1.09
CA ARG A 12 -22.63 -15.26 -0.11
C ARG A 12 -21.66 -15.63 -1.23
N ARG A 13 -22.18 -16.10 -2.36
CA ARG A 13 -21.35 -16.22 -3.56
C ARG A 13 -20.79 -14.85 -3.90
N PRO A 14 -19.46 -14.69 -3.99
CA PRO A 14 -18.87 -13.42 -4.37
C PRO A 14 -19.36 -13.03 -5.76
N THR A 15 -19.88 -11.81 -5.91
CA THR A 15 -20.22 -11.29 -7.24
C THR A 15 -19.00 -10.58 -7.80
N ASN A 16 -18.52 -11.02 -8.96
CA ASN A 16 -17.43 -10.34 -9.66
C ASN A 16 -18.03 -9.09 -10.34
N PRO A 17 -17.60 -7.86 -10.03
CA PRO A 17 -18.05 -6.69 -10.78
C PRO A 17 -17.49 -6.78 -12.20
N THR A 18 -18.32 -7.26 -13.13
CA THR A 18 -17.95 -7.47 -14.53
C THR A 18 -17.69 -6.12 -15.21
N LYS A 19 -16.55 -6.07 -15.91
CA LYS A 19 -16.13 -5.02 -16.84
C LYS A 19 -17.27 -4.68 -17.82
N ARG A 20 -17.74 -3.44 -17.84
CA ARG A 20 -18.38 -2.89 -19.05
C ARG A 20 -17.28 -2.60 -20.06
N GLY A 21 -17.30 -3.32 -21.17
CA GLY A 21 -16.35 -3.15 -22.27
C GLY A 21 -16.43 -1.76 -22.87
N VAL A 22 -15.27 -1.12 -23.03
CA VAL A 22 -15.06 0.00 -23.95
C VAL A 22 -14.40 -0.59 -25.20
N PRO A 23 -14.95 -0.40 -26.40
CA PRO A 23 -14.32 -0.90 -27.61
C PRO A 23 -13.04 -0.12 -27.93
N VAL A 24 -11.95 -0.86 -28.13
CA VAL A 24 -10.68 -0.37 -28.65
C VAL A 24 -10.85 -0.15 -30.16
N SER A 25 -10.63 1.07 -30.63
CA SER A 25 -10.45 1.35 -32.06
C SER A 25 -8.96 1.43 -32.35
N GLU A 26 -8.49 0.46 -33.09
CA GLU A 26 -7.14 0.35 -33.64
C GLU A 26 -7.16 0.93 -35.07
N THR A 27 -6.28 1.89 -35.37
CA THR A 27 -5.81 2.15 -36.75
C THR A 27 -4.47 2.90 -36.66
N LEU A 28 -3.39 2.18 -36.99
CA LEU A 28 -2.12 2.75 -37.44
C LEU A 28 -2.02 2.52 -38.95
N ASP A 29 -1.60 3.53 -39.70
CA ASP A 29 -0.96 3.34 -40.99
C ASP A 29 0.19 4.36 -41.15
N PRO A 30 1.40 3.96 -41.62
CA PRO A 30 2.58 4.81 -41.69
C PRO A 30 2.91 5.23 -43.12
N THR A 31 3.45 6.45 -43.31
CA THR A 31 4.20 6.78 -44.54
C THR A 31 5.39 7.69 -44.25
N GLU A 32 6.49 7.37 -44.93
CA GLU A 32 7.88 7.83 -44.77
C GLU A 32 8.20 9.21 -45.39
N GLY A 33 9.16 9.92 -44.76
CA GLY A 33 10.28 10.76 -45.27
C GLY A 33 10.18 11.71 -46.49
N PRO A 34 11.26 12.43 -46.89
CA PRO A 34 12.60 12.53 -46.28
C PRO A 34 13.24 13.96 -46.17
N SER A 35 14.29 14.05 -45.34
CA SER A 35 15.55 14.85 -45.45
C SER A 35 15.58 16.32 -45.91
N THR A 36 16.34 17.18 -45.21
CA THR A 36 17.56 17.84 -45.74
C THR A 36 18.31 18.78 -44.76
N ASN A 37 19.61 18.52 -44.62
CA ASN A 37 20.79 19.41 -44.57
C ASN A 37 20.92 20.69 -43.69
N ARG A 38 22.01 20.64 -42.89
CA ARG A 38 23.12 21.63 -42.73
C ARG A 38 22.78 23.13 -42.58
N ARG A 39 23.28 23.72 -41.48
CA ARG A 39 24.42 24.68 -41.54
C ARG A 39 25.02 24.96 -40.15
N VAL A 40 26.32 24.70 -40.06
CA VAL A 40 27.26 25.27 -39.10
C VAL A 40 27.55 26.72 -39.49
N SER A 41 27.60 27.63 -38.52
CA SER A 41 28.22 28.95 -38.69
C SER A 41 28.73 29.48 -37.34
N GLN A 42 30.05 29.60 -37.26
CA GLN A 42 30.85 30.19 -36.18
C GLN A 42 30.80 31.73 -36.21
N ASN A 43 30.99 32.37 -35.04
CA ASN A 43 31.79 33.58 -34.80
C ASN A 43 31.89 33.78 -33.27
N ARG A 44 33.01 33.56 -32.55
CA ARG A 44 34.27 34.36 -32.42
C ARG A 44 33.96 35.86 -32.20
N ARG A 45 34.49 36.59 -31.21
CA ARG A 45 35.68 36.43 -30.34
C ARG A 45 35.84 37.68 -29.42
N ARG A 46 36.67 37.54 -28.36
CA ARG A 46 37.51 38.56 -27.62
C ARG A 46 36.87 39.26 -26.39
N LEU A 47 37.54 39.52 -25.25
CA LEU A 47 38.94 39.37 -24.74
C LEU A 47 38.87 39.51 -23.18
N ARG A 48 39.50 38.66 -22.33
CA ARG A 48 40.76 38.82 -21.52
C ARG A 48 40.87 40.14 -20.69
N LEU A 49 41.44 40.28 -19.48
CA LEU A 49 42.32 39.51 -18.56
C LEU A 49 42.46 40.33 -17.24
N ALA A 50 42.91 39.70 -16.13
CA ALA A 50 43.83 40.19 -15.06
C ALA A 50 43.34 39.78 -13.64
N ALA A 51 43.86 38.69 -13.05
CA ALA A 51 45.02 38.62 -12.13
C ALA A 51 44.65 39.06 -10.70
N VAL A 52 44.44 38.17 -9.73
CA VAL A 52 45.45 37.38 -8.97
C VAL A 52 46.63 38.24 -8.51
N VAL A 53 46.48 38.96 -7.38
CA VAL A 53 47.47 39.20 -6.31
C VAL A 53 46.71 39.76 -5.11
N ALA A 54 46.64 39.01 -3.99
CA ALA A 54 46.58 39.48 -2.59
C ALA A 54 46.05 38.36 -1.66
N VAL A 55 46.71 37.21 -1.69
CA VAL A 55 46.83 36.35 -0.50
C VAL A 55 48.02 36.90 0.28
N VAL A 56 47.92 36.90 1.62
CA VAL A 56 48.85 37.47 2.63
C VAL A 56 48.51 38.91 3.04
N ALA A 57 47.61 39.05 4.02
CA ALA A 57 47.71 39.99 5.16
C ALA A 57 46.38 40.25 5.90
N ILE A 58 45.57 39.23 6.26
CA ILE A 58 44.63 39.34 7.41
C ILE A 58 44.55 37.99 8.13
N ALA A 59 45.70 37.54 8.65
CA ALA A 59 45.79 36.46 9.63
C ALA A 59 46.40 37.04 10.92
N SER A 60 45.78 38.08 11.49
CA SER A 60 46.18 38.71 12.77
C SER A 60 45.07 39.61 13.34
N ALA A 61 43.83 39.11 13.46
CA ALA A 61 42.76 39.81 14.18
C ALA A 61 41.68 38.87 14.77
N LEU A 62 42.05 37.64 15.13
CA LEU A 62 41.10 36.61 15.61
C LEU A 62 41.47 35.97 16.96
N VAL A 63 42.26 36.65 17.80
CA VAL A 63 42.67 36.11 19.13
C VAL A 63 42.46 37.08 20.32
N LEU A 64 41.79 38.23 20.15
CA LEU A 64 41.55 39.16 21.28
C LEU A 64 40.13 39.73 21.36
N ALA A 65 39.11 38.87 21.18
CA ALA A 65 37.72 39.18 21.51
C ALA A 65 37.05 38.04 22.32
N ARG A 66 37.83 37.36 23.17
CA ARG A 66 37.35 36.29 24.08
C ARG A 66 37.59 36.58 25.56
N LEU A 67 37.62 37.86 25.95
CA LEU A 67 37.56 38.26 27.34
C LEU A 67 36.63 39.47 27.41
N PHE A 68 35.55 39.33 28.20
CA PHE A 68 34.50 40.31 28.48
C PHE A 68 33.34 40.41 27.47
N GLY A 69 32.19 39.84 27.85
CA GLY A 69 30.89 40.45 27.55
C GLY A 69 29.83 39.51 26.97
N GLY A 70 28.89 39.11 27.82
CA GLY A 70 27.47 39.02 27.43
C GLY A 70 26.98 37.67 26.92
N GLY A 71 26.26 36.96 27.78
CA GLY A 71 25.41 35.85 27.39
C GLY A 71 24.35 36.29 26.37
N GLY A 72 24.41 35.69 25.20
CA GLY A 72 23.33 35.64 24.23
C GLY A 72 23.30 34.22 23.71
N GLY A 73 22.50 33.37 24.35
CA GLY A 73 22.14 32.10 23.75
C GLY A 73 21.52 32.39 22.40
N ALA A 74 22.22 32.08 21.32
CA ALA A 74 21.61 31.99 20.01
C ALA A 74 20.64 30.82 20.10
N ALA A 75 19.40 31.11 20.50
CA ALA A 75 18.28 30.27 20.16
C ALA A 75 18.34 30.12 18.64
N SER A 76 18.70 28.93 18.17
CA SER A 76 18.49 28.53 16.80
C SER A 76 17.00 28.68 16.55
N VAL A 77 16.61 29.79 15.92
CA VAL A 77 15.28 29.95 15.38
C VAL A 77 15.18 28.90 14.28
N GLN A 78 14.58 27.77 14.63
CA GLN A 78 14.19 26.74 13.71
C GLN A 78 13.29 27.46 12.70
N ALA A 79 13.77 27.62 11.47
CA ALA A 79 13.02 28.27 10.42
C ALA A 79 11.67 27.54 10.35
N GLY A 80 10.60 28.23 10.74
CA GLY A 80 9.25 27.70 10.69
C GLY A 80 9.04 27.14 9.29
N SER A 81 8.72 25.85 9.25
CA SER A 81 8.26 25.14 8.06
C SER A 81 7.33 26.08 7.27
N SER A 82 7.67 26.39 6.02
CA SER A 82 6.79 27.14 5.10
C SER A 82 5.64 26.27 4.56
N TYR A 83 5.60 25.02 5.00
CA TYR A 83 4.55 24.08 4.65
C TYR A 83 3.28 24.43 5.43
N VAL A 84 2.15 24.37 4.74
CA VAL A 84 0.84 24.55 5.36
C VAL A 84 0.30 23.16 5.65
N PRO A 85 0.18 22.75 6.93
CA PRO A 85 -0.38 21.46 7.30
C PRO A 85 -1.71 21.18 6.61
N GLN A 86 -1.87 19.97 6.08
CA GLN A 86 -3.08 19.54 5.38
C GLN A 86 -3.82 18.46 6.18
N THR A 87 -5.14 18.41 6.01
CA THR A 87 -5.92 17.21 6.36
C THR A 87 -6.09 16.34 5.11
N ARG A 88 -5.43 15.18 5.08
CA ARG A 88 -5.53 14.23 3.97
C ARG A 88 -6.57 13.18 4.28
N THR A 89 -7.69 13.20 3.57
CA THR A 89 -8.81 12.28 3.80
C THR A 89 -8.80 11.13 2.81
N TYR A 90 -8.90 9.91 3.32
CA TYR A 90 -9.02 8.67 2.55
C TYR A 90 -10.36 7.99 2.88
N PHE A 91 -11.09 7.57 1.86
CA PHE A 91 -12.31 6.76 2.02
C PHE A 91 -11.94 5.31 1.77
N LEU A 92 -11.83 4.53 2.84
CA LEU A 92 -11.31 3.18 2.81
C LEU A 92 -12.43 2.20 3.15
N ALA A 93 -12.57 1.12 2.41
CA ALA A 93 -13.45 0.02 2.82
C ALA A 93 -12.68 -1.29 2.88
N ALA A 94 -13.07 -2.16 3.81
CA ALA A 94 -12.77 -3.57 3.70
C ALA A 94 -13.84 -4.19 2.79
N ASP A 95 -13.43 -4.80 1.69
CA ASP A 95 -14.32 -5.45 0.72
C ASP A 95 -13.97 -6.93 0.58
N GLU A 96 -14.99 -7.78 0.46
CA GLU A 96 -14.80 -9.19 0.13
C GLU A 96 -14.51 -9.36 -1.37
N VAL A 97 -13.37 -9.95 -1.71
CA VAL A 97 -12.87 -10.11 -3.09
C VAL A 97 -12.38 -11.53 -3.28
N VAL A 98 -12.71 -12.14 -4.43
CA VAL A 98 -12.04 -13.38 -4.86
C VAL A 98 -10.66 -13.01 -5.40
N TRP A 99 -9.64 -13.41 -4.67
CA TRP A 99 -8.24 -13.19 -5.01
C TRP A 99 -7.65 -14.46 -5.62
N ASN A 100 -7.06 -14.35 -6.82
CA ASN A 100 -6.35 -15.44 -7.47
C ASN A 100 -4.84 -15.23 -7.29
N TYR A 101 -4.18 -16.16 -6.61
CA TYR A 101 -2.74 -16.16 -6.34
C TYR A 101 -1.88 -16.49 -7.57
N ALA A 102 -2.46 -17.11 -8.60
CA ALA A 102 -1.76 -17.53 -9.82
C ALA A 102 -2.63 -17.24 -11.08
N PRO A 103 -2.97 -15.96 -11.35
CA PRO A 103 -3.95 -15.61 -12.38
C PRO A 103 -3.50 -15.93 -13.81
N ALA A 104 -2.19 -16.14 -14.03
CA ALA A 104 -1.67 -16.56 -15.32
C ALA A 104 -1.88 -18.06 -15.62
N GLY A 105 -2.13 -18.88 -14.58
CA GLY A 105 -2.33 -20.33 -14.73
C GLY A 105 -1.08 -21.11 -15.14
N ALA A 106 0.09 -20.48 -15.12
CA ALA A 106 1.38 -21.06 -15.47
C ALA A 106 2.50 -20.30 -14.75
N ASP A 107 3.67 -20.93 -14.61
CA ASP A 107 4.85 -20.27 -14.08
C ASP A 107 5.39 -19.27 -15.12
N GLN A 108 5.36 -18.00 -14.78
CA GLN A 108 5.82 -16.94 -15.69
C GLN A 108 7.35 -16.81 -15.74
N ILE A 109 8.10 -17.42 -14.81
CA ILE A 109 9.57 -17.45 -14.89
C ILE A 109 10.00 -18.39 -16.01
N THR A 110 9.44 -19.60 -16.04
CA THR A 110 9.79 -20.64 -17.00
C THR A 110 8.93 -20.58 -18.27
N GLY A 111 7.77 -19.95 -18.22
CA GLY A 111 6.76 -19.96 -19.28
C GLY A 111 6.09 -21.33 -19.46
N GLN A 112 6.22 -22.23 -18.48
CA GLN A 112 5.69 -23.59 -18.52
C GLN A 112 4.49 -23.76 -17.59
N PRO A 113 3.66 -24.80 -17.79
CA PRO A 113 2.68 -25.21 -16.79
C PRO A 113 3.34 -25.44 -15.42
N PHE A 114 2.55 -25.33 -14.35
CA PHE A 114 3.02 -25.64 -13.00
C PHE A 114 3.56 -27.06 -12.90
N ASP A 115 4.74 -27.20 -12.30
CA ASP A 115 5.29 -28.51 -11.99
C ASP A 115 4.58 -29.15 -10.78
N ALA A 116 5.00 -30.37 -10.41
CA ALA A 116 4.38 -31.09 -9.29
C ALA A 116 4.53 -30.36 -7.95
N ALA A 117 5.58 -29.56 -7.75
CA ALA A 117 5.79 -28.83 -6.52
C ALA A 117 4.86 -27.60 -6.45
N ALA A 118 4.71 -26.88 -7.56
CA ALA A 118 3.79 -25.77 -7.68
C ALA A 118 2.32 -26.21 -7.59
N ALA A 119 2.00 -27.36 -8.20
CA ALA A 119 0.65 -27.94 -8.22
C ALA A 119 0.06 -28.13 -6.82
N VAL A 120 0.90 -28.43 -5.81
CA VAL A 120 0.48 -28.54 -4.39
C VAL A 120 -0.36 -27.35 -3.92
N PHE A 121 -0.02 -26.14 -4.39
CA PHE A 121 -0.64 -24.89 -3.92
C PHE A 121 -1.74 -24.36 -4.84
N VAL A 122 -1.70 -24.68 -6.14
CA VAL A 122 -2.55 -24.00 -7.14
C VAL A 122 -3.60 -24.91 -7.77
N GLU A 123 -3.44 -26.23 -7.65
CA GLU A 123 -4.37 -27.21 -8.22
C GLU A 123 -5.67 -27.26 -7.42
N SER A 124 -6.79 -27.08 -8.11
CA SER A 124 -8.12 -27.31 -7.56
C SER A 124 -8.52 -28.79 -7.68
N GLY A 125 -9.26 -29.30 -6.72
CA GLY A 125 -9.71 -30.70 -6.72
C GLY A 125 -10.88 -30.94 -5.78
N PRO A 126 -11.32 -32.21 -5.62
CA PRO A 126 -12.41 -32.56 -4.70
C PRO A 126 -12.16 -32.04 -3.27
N GLN A 127 -10.90 -32.11 -2.81
CA GLN A 127 -10.49 -31.71 -1.46
C GLN A 127 -9.49 -30.54 -1.46
N ARG A 128 -9.28 -29.85 -2.58
CA ARG A 128 -8.28 -28.77 -2.72
C ARG A 128 -8.96 -27.51 -3.26
N ILE A 129 -8.75 -26.38 -2.59
CA ILE A 129 -9.30 -25.07 -2.98
C ILE A 129 -8.63 -24.61 -4.30
N GLY A 130 -7.32 -24.77 -4.41
CA GLY A 130 -6.51 -24.33 -5.53
C GLY A 130 -6.14 -22.85 -5.41
N SER A 131 -6.02 -22.14 -6.53
CA SER A 131 -5.38 -20.81 -6.55
C SER A 131 -6.27 -19.61 -6.18
N SER A 132 -7.57 -19.79 -5.93
CA SER A 132 -8.52 -18.68 -5.74
C SER A 132 -9.22 -18.73 -4.39
N TYR A 133 -9.13 -17.64 -3.62
CA TYR A 133 -9.66 -17.52 -2.26
C TYR A 133 -10.50 -16.27 -2.11
N LEU A 134 -11.60 -16.35 -1.38
CA LEU A 134 -12.30 -15.18 -0.83
C LEU A 134 -11.43 -14.54 0.25
N LYS A 135 -11.20 -13.23 0.12
CA LYS A 135 -10.36 -12.41 0.98
C LYS A 135 -11.10 -11.13 1.37
N SER A 136 -10.73 -10.54 2.51
CA SER A 136 -11.15 -9.17 2.88
C SER A 136 -10.00 -8.22 2.58
N LEU A 137 -10.14 -7.36 1.57
CA LEU A 137 -9.08 -6.46 1.13
C LEU A 137 -9.46 -5.00 1.34
N TYR A 138 -8.49 -4.18 1.69
CA TYR A 138 -8.69 -2.73 1.71
C TYR A 138 -8.78 -2.14 0.29
N ARG A 139 -9.81 -1.34 0.06
CA ARG A 139 -10.07 -0.66 -1.22
C ARG A 139 -10.34 0.83 -0.98
N GLU A 140 -9.82 1.69 -1.85
CA GLU A 140 -10.09 3.12 -1.78
C GLU A 140 -11.33 3.49 -2.60
N TYR A 141 -12.13 4.38 -2.05
CA TYR A 141 -13.31 4.96 -2.67
C TYR A 141 -13.10 6.46 -2.89
N THR A 142 -13.89 7.02 -3.80
CA THR A 142 -13.79 8.43 -4.17
C THR A 142 -14.35 9.38 -3.11
N ASP A 143 -15.34 8.92 -2.34
CA ASP A 143 -16.02 9.71 -1.31
C ASP A 143 -16.70 8.82 -0.23
N ALA A 144 -17.33 9.49 0.75
CA ALA A 144 -18.01 8.85 1.89
C ALA A 144 -19.28 8.07 1.53
N SER A 145 -19.75 8.11 0.28
CA SER A 145 -20.89 7.27 -0.14
C SER A 145 -20.49 5.81 -0.32
N PHE A 146 -19.19 5.53 -0.50
CA PHE A 146 -18.67 4.21 -0.87
C PHE A 146 -19.34 3.63 -2.13
N GLY A 147 -19.85 4.49 -3.02
CA GLY A 147 -20.52 4.06 -4.24
C GLY A 147 -19.58 3.84 -5.42
N THR A 148 -18.42 4.50 -5.45
CA THR A 148 -17.47 4.43 -6.57
C THR A 148 -16.05 4.18 -6.07
N LEU A 149 -15.52 3.00 -6.43
CA LEU A 149 -14.11 2.64 -6.23
C LEU A 149 -13.22 3.67 -6.94
N LYS A 150 -12.20 4.14 -6.24
CA LYS A 150 -11.17 4.99 -6.82
C LYS A 150 -10.25 4.11 -7.68
N PRO A 151 -10.07 4.41 -8.97
CA PRO A 151 -9.16 3.65 -9.82
C PRO A 151 -7.74 3.69 -9.25
N ARG A 152 -7.08 2.52 -9.16
CA ARG A 152 -5.65 2.48 -8.85
C ARG A 152 -4.87 3.11 -10.00
N ALA A 153 -3.93 3.99 -9.68
CA ALA A 153 -2.99 4.53 -10.66
C ALA A 153 -2.11 3.41 -11.23
N ASP A 154 -1.57 3.60 -12.43
CA ASP A 154 -0.69 2.62 -13.08
C ASP A 154 0.52 2.25 -12.21
N ALA A 155 1.06 3.22 -11.47
CA ALA A 155 2.15 3.00 -10.52
C ALA A 155 1.76 2.10 -9.33
N ASP A 156 0.46 2.01 -9.02
CA ASP A 156 -0.09 1.29 -7.88
C ASP A 156 -0.76 -0.04 -8.28
N GLN A 157 -0.84 -0.35 -9.59
CA GLN A 157 -1.37 -1.64 -10.07
C GLN A 157 -0.58 -2.83 -9.50
N ARG A 158 0.70 -2.62 -9.19
CA ARG A 158 1.60 -3.61 -8.59
C ARG A 158 1.35 -3.89 -7.11
N LEU A 159 0.51 -3.12 -6.41
CA LEU A 159 0.17 -3.36 -5.00
C LEU A 159 -0.51 -4.72 -4.76
N SER A 160 -1.01 -5.36 -5.83
CA SER A 160 -1.59 -6.70 -5.75
C SER A 160 -2.77 -6.71 -4.73
N MET A 161 -2.72 -7.55 -3.70
CA MET A 161 -3.73 -7.60 -2.65
C MET A 161 -3.64 -6.49 -1.60
N LEU A 162 -2.52 -5.75 -1.51
CA LEU A 162 -2.37 -4.68 -0.53
C LEU A 162 -3.43 -3.60 -0.72
N GLY A 163 -3.79 -2.96 0.39
CA GLY A 163 -4.58 -1.75 0.41
C GLY A 163 -3.93 -0.57 -0.35
N PRO A 164 -4.69 0.51 -0.60
CA PRO A 164 -4.14 1.73 -1.20
C PRO A 164 -3.01 2.33 -0.36
N VAL A 165 -2.09 3.06 -1.00
CA VAL A 165 -1.03 3.78 -0.28
C VAL A 165 -1.63 5.00 0.41
N ILE A 166 -1.62 5.01 1.74
CA ILE A 166 -2.00 6.18 2.53
C ILE A 166 -0.79 7.10 2.64
N ARG A 167 -0.92 8.36 2.21
CA ARG A 167 0.17 9.34 2.22
C ARG A 167 -0.06 10.45 3.23
N GLY A 168 1.01 10.85 3.90
CA GLY A 168 1.08 12.02 4.77
C GLY A 168 2.39 12.78 4.57
N VAL A 169 2.38 14.07 4.90
CA VAL A 169 3.59 14.85 5.11
C VAL A 169 3.70 15.11 6.60
N VAL A 170 4.92 15.20 7.13
CA VAL A 170 5.12 15.67 8.50
C VAL A 170 4.36 16.99 8.71
N GLU A 171 3.73 17.14 9.88
CA GLU A 171 2.76 18.16 10.29
C GLU A 171 1.31 17.94 9.80
N ASP A 172 1.04 17.03 8.86
CA ASP A 172 -0.32 16.73 8.40
C ASP A 172 -1.17 16.02 9.47
N THR A 173 -2.49 16.02 9.22
CA THR A 173 -3.42 15.06 9.79
C THR A 173 -3.93 14.13 8.70
N ILE A 174 -3.79 12.82 8.88
CA ILE A 174 -4.39 11.80 8.02
C ILE A 174 -5.74 11.41 8.63
N LYS A 175 -6.80 11.47 7.82
CA LYS A 175 -8.15 11.08 8.19
C LYS A 175 -8.57 9.87 7.35
N VAL A 176 -8.95 8.77 8.00
CA VAL A 176 -9.45 7.57 7.31
C VAL A 176 -10.91 7.39 7.66
N VAL A 177 -11.80 7.58 6.68
CA VAL A 177 -13.22 7.24 6.80
C VAL A 177 -13.36 5.80 6.35
N PHE A 178 -13.50 4.89 7.31
CA PHE A 178 -13.50 3.46 7.12
C PHE A 178 -14.92 2.89 7.04
N ARG A 179 -15.19 2.00 6.07
CA ARG A 179 -16.42 1.21 5.94
C ARG A 179 -16.09 -0.28 6.03
N ASN A 180 -16.75 -0.99 6.94
CA ASN A 180 -16.61 -2.44 7.04
C ASN A 180 -17.74 -3.14 6.27
N ASN A 181 -17.45 -3.77 5.12
CA ASN A 181 -18.44 -4.54 4.36
C ASN A 181 -18.47 -6.06 4.68
N PRO A 182 -17.38 -6.71 5.13
CA PRO A 182 -17.42 -8.07 5.66
C PRO A 182 -18.44 -8.31 6.76
N ASP A 183 -18.80 -9.58 6.95
CA ASP A 183 -19.77 -10.05 7.95
C ASP A 183 -19.21 -10.20 9.38
N ARG A 184 -17.98 -9.74 9.61
CA ARG A 184 -17.29 -9.74 10.89
C ARG A 184 -16.70 -8.37 11.20
N PRO A 185 -16.44 -8.03 12.48
CA PRO A 185 -15.76 -6.80 12.83
C PRO A 185 -14.38 -6.68 12.15
N ALA A 186 -13.98 -5.46 11.86
CA ALA A 186 -12.65 -5.10 11.37
C ALA A 186 -12.29 -3.69 11.88
N SER A 187 -11.02 -3.32 11.84
CA SER A 187 -10.54 -2.00 12.28
C SER A 187 -9.46 -1.46 11.35
N VAL A 188 -8.98 -0.24 11.56
CA VAL A 188 -7.77 0.29 10.90
C VAL A 188 -6.78 0.76 11.97
N HIS A 189 -5.79 -0.09 12.24
CA HIS A 189 -4.65 0.23 13.09
C HIS A 189 -3.46 0.67 12.23
N THR A 190 -2.75 1.71 12.64
CA THR A 190 -1.64 2.29 11.88
C THR A 190 -0.37 2.33 12.69
N HIS A 191 0.76 2.05 12.06
CA HIS A 191 2.08 2.19 12.67
C HIS A 191 2.67 3.58 12.41
N GLY A 192 3.59 4.03 13.28
CA GLY A 192 4.46 5.19 13.05
C GLY A 192 3.86 6.57 13.33
N VAL A 193 2.57 6.77 13.09
CA VAL A 193 1.86 8.04 13.31
C VAL A 193 1.38 8.20 14.76
N PHE A 194 0.76 9.34 15.06
CA PHE A 194 0.16 9.61 16.37
C PHE A 194 -1.36 9.47 16.30
N TYR A 195 -1.95 8.76 17.24
CA TYR A 195 -3.40 8.64 17.42
C TYR A 195 -3.78 8.82 18.89
N LYS A 196 -5.03 9.23 19.12
CA LYS A 196 -5.68 9.09 20.42
C LYS A 196 -6.19 7.66 20.56
N LYS A 197 -6.57 7.27 21.79
CA LYS A 197 -7.15 5.96 22.07
C LYS A 197 -8.39 5.66 21.21
N SER A 198 -9.27 6.63 21.00
CA SER A 198 -10.40 6.55 20.05
C SER A 198 -10.02 6.56 18.56
N SER A 199 -8.77 6.31 18.20
CA SER A 199 -8.33 6.17 16.80
C SER A 199 -7.17 5.19 16.68
N GLU A 200 -7.02 4.30 17.65
CA GLU A 200 -5.97 3.28 17.65
C GLU A 200 -6.37 2.07 16.80
N GLY A 201 -7.64 1.67 16.86
CA GLY A 201 -8.19 0.57 16.09
C GLY A 201 -7.69 -0.80 16.55
N ALA A 202 -7.43 -0.99 17.85
CA ALA A 202 -6.92 -2.24 18.38
C ALA A 202 -7.56 -2.56 19.76
N PRO A 203 -8.36 -3.63 19.87
CA PRO A 203 -9.00 -3.99 21.14
C PRO A 203 -7.99 -4.63 22.10
N TYR A 204 -7.82 -4.04 23.28
CA TYR A 204 -7.14 -4.65 24.44
C TYR A 204 -7.59 -3.99 25.75
N ASP A 205 -7.23 -4.57 26.90
CA ASP A 205 -7.51 -3.96 28.20
C ASP A 205 -6.53 -2.80 28.47
N ASP A 206 -6.97 -1.60 28.11
CA ASP A 206 -6.16 -0.38 28.11
C ASP A 206 -6.69 0.71 29.08
N GLY A 207 -7.74 0.38 29.83
CA GLY A 207 -8.39 1.30 30.77
C GLY A 207 -9.17 2.45 30.13
N THR A 208 -9.47 2.38 28.84
CA THR A 208 -10.30 3.39 28.13
C THR A 208 -11.77 3.34 28.54
N ALA A 209 -12.46 4.47 28.39
CA ALA A 209 -13.90 4.51 28.55
C ALA A 209 -14.58 3.84 27.33
N PRO A 210 -15.79 3.26 27.47
CA PRO A 210 -16.52 2.67 26.34
C PRO A 210 -16.75 3.61 25.15
N SER A 211 -16.75 4.93 25.38
CA SER A 211 -16.84 5.94 24.32
C SER A 211 -15.61 6.02 23.42
N ASP A 212 -14.46 5.50 23.88
CA ASP A 212 -13.18 5.49 23.18
C ASP A 212 -12.84 4.13 22.55
N GLN A 213 -13.80 3.19 22.48
CA GLN A 213 -13.60 1.82 21.98
C GLN A 213 -14.34 1.54 20.65
N ALA A 214 -15.03 2.54 20.10
CA ALA A 214 -15.80 2.37 18.85
C ALA A 214 -14.91 2.16 17.62
N ASP A 215 -13.62 2.48 17.73
CA ASP A 215 -12.61 2.29 16.70
C ASP A 215 -12.01 0.88 16.68
N ASP A 216 -12.02 0.20 17.84
CA ASP A 216 -11.36 -1.08 18.05
C ASP A 216 -11.95 -2.22 17.23
N ALA A 217 -13.27 -2.19 17.00
CA ALA A 217 -14.00 -3.22 16.28
C ALA A 217 -15.21 -2.64 15.55
N VAL A 218 -15.01 -2.12 14.34
CA VAL A 218 -16.09 -1.55 13.53
C VAL A 218 -16.99 -2.68 13.07
N PRO A 219 -18.29 -2.69 13.43
CA PRO A 219 -19.17 -3.81 13.15
C PRO A 219 -19.45 -3.98 11.65
N PRO A 220 -19.95 -5.14 11.22
CA PRO A 220 -20.43 -5.35 9.84
C PRO A 220 -21.40 -4.27 9.39
N GLY A 221 -21.16 -3.68 8.23
CA GLY A 221 -21.93 -2.54 7.71
C GLY A 221 -21.74 -1.24 8.51
N GLY A 222 -20.79 -1.19 9.43
CA GLY A 222 -20.43 -0.02 10.21
C GLY A 222 -19.49 0.92 9.47
N THR A 223 -19.42 2.16 9.95
CA THR A 223 -18.48 3.17 9.48
C THR A 223 -17.84 3.85 10.67
N TYR A 224 -16.53 4.08 10.60
CA TYR A 224 -15.77 4.80 11.62
C TYR A 224 -14.81 5.80 10.96
N THR A 225 -14.42 6.84 11.70
CA THR A 225 -13.46 7.83 11.21
C THR A 225 -12.27 7.90 12.14
N TYR A 226 -11.12 7.45 11.65
CA TYR A 226 -9.85 7.54 12.35
C TYR A 226 -9.15 8.86 12.02
N SER A 227 -8.43 9.42 13.00
CA SER A 227 -7.65 10.64 12.84
C SER A 227 -6.24 10.45 13.39
N TYR A 228 -5.25 10.52 12.49
CA TYR A 228 -3.84 10.33 12.80
C TYR A 228 -3.06 11.63 12.59
N GLY A 229 -2.41 12.14 13.63
CA GLY A 229 -1.45 13.22 13.51
C GLY A 229 -0.10 12.71 13.00
N VAL A 230 0.58 13.49 12.16
CA VAL A 230 1.90 13.15 11.62
C VAL A 230 2.97 14.03 12.27
N PRO A 231 3.44 13.71 13.50
CA PRO A 231 4.50 14.47 14.14
C PRO A 231 5.84 14.26 13.42
N GLU A 232 6.85 15.08 13.74
CA GLU A 232 8.22 14.93 13.21
C GLU A 232 8.76 13.51 13.34
N ARG A 233 8.51 12.85 14.50
CA ARG A 233 8.95 11.47 14.76
C ARG A 233 8.32 10.40 13.83
N ALA A 234 7.23 10.73 13.14
CA ALA A 234 6.60 9.84 12.16
C ALA A 234 7.28 9.95 10.79
N GLY A 235 8.08 11.00 10.57
CA GLY A 235 8.87 11.20 9.37
C GLY A 235 10.15 10.34 9.33
N PRO A 236 10.85 10.37 8.19
CA PRO A 236 12.09 9.64 8.01
C PRO A 236 13.22 10.15 8.90
N MET A 237 14.03 9.24 9.45
CA MET A 237 15.34 9.58 10.03
C MET A 237 16.38 9.93 8.94
N ASP A 238 16.32 9.26 7.79
CA ASP A 238 17.15 9.50 6.62
C ASP A 238 16.31 9.43 5.33
N GLY A 239 16.74 10.13 4.28
CA GLY A 239 16.01 10.25 3.01
C GLY A 239 14.89 11.28 3.03
N SER A 240 13.98 11.19 2.07
CA SER A 240 12.84 12.10 1.89
C SER A 240 11.53 11.56 2.45
N SER A 241 11.38 10.25 2.58
CA SER A 241 10.17 9.59 3.08
C SER A 241 10.46 8.27 3.80
N VAL A 242 9.53 7.81 4.64
CA VAL A 242 9.56 6.51 5.33
C VAL A 242 8.24 5.76 5.09
N MET A 243 8.33 4.43 5.03
CA MET A 243 7.16 3.54 4.94
C MET A 243 6.79 3.01 6.33
N TRP A 244 5.52 3.14 6.68
CA TRP A 244 4.82 2.44 7.74
C TRP A 244 3.77 1.50 7.15
N MET A 245 3.05 0.78 8.00
CA MET A 245 1.94 -0.06 7.59
C MET A 245 0.67 0.27 8.35
N TYR A 246 -0.46 -0.13 7.80
CA TYR A 246 -1.73 -0.20 8.48
C TYR A 246 -2.38 -1.56 8.24
N HIS A 247 -3.10 -2.07 9.23
CA HIS A 247 -3.80 -3.34 9.16
C HIS A 247 -5.02 -3.35 10.07
N SER A 248 -5.92 -4.31 9.89
CA SER A 248 -6.96 -4.56 10.92
C SER A 248 -6.34 -5.27 12.12
N HIS A 249 -6.85 -4.97 13.31
CA HIS A 249 -6.32 -5.47 14.58
C HIS A 249 -7.41 -6.09 15.47
N THR A 250 -8.64 -6.26 14.97
CA THR A 250 -9.71 -6.95 15.72
C THR A 250 -9.31 -8.38 16.08
N SER A 251 -8.64 -9.07 15.16
CA SER A 251 -7.92 -10.31 15.41
C SER A 251 -6.67 -10.27 14.54
N GLU A 252 -5.59 -9.69 15.08
CA GLU A 252 -4.36 -9.37 14.35
C GLU A 252 -3.92 -10.46 13.37
N VAL A 253 -3.85 -11.72 13.82
CA VAL A 253 -3.43 -12.86 13.00
C VAL A 253 -4.43 -13.18 11.88
N THR A 254 -5.72 -13.32 12.22
CA THR A 254 -6.72 -13.78 11.25
C THR A 254 -7.11 -12.68 10.26
N ASP A 255 -7.10 -11.43 10.68
CA ASP A 255 -7.34 -10.26 9.83
C ASP A 255 -6.23 -10.06 8.79
N ASP A 256 -4.97 -10.26 9.20
CA ASP A 256 -3.83 -10.24 8.29
C ASP A 256 -3.92 -11.38 7.25
N TYR A 257 -4.27 -12.61 7.65
CA TYR A 257 -4.52 -13.70 6.69
C TYR A 257 -5.74 -13.47 5.80
N ALA A 258 -6.78 -12.76 6.28
CA ALA A 258 -7.89 -12.32 5.45
C ALA A 258 -7.44 -11.35 4.34
N GLY A 259 -6.35 -10.61 4.55
CA GLY A 259 -5.75 -9.67 3.59
C GLY A 259 -5.91 -8.18 3.94
N LEU A 260 -6.29 -7.86 5.18
CA LEU A 260 -6.51 -6.49 5.64
C LEU A 260 -5.20 -5.81 6.04
N VAL A 261 -4.37 -5.48 5.05
CA VAL A 261 -3.09 -4.79 5.22
C VAL A 261 -2.81 -3.82 4.08
N GLY A 262 -2.14 -2.70 4.35
CA GLY A 262 -1.68 -1.76 3.35
C GLY A 262 -0.53 -0.86 3.80
N PRO A 263 0.17 -0.22 2.85
CA PRO A 263 1.30 0.66 3.15
C PRO A 263 0.87 2.09 3.46
N MET A 264 1.58 2.73 4.37
CA MET A 264 1.50 4.16 4.63
C MET A 264 2.86 4.80 4.36
N VAL A 265 2.90 5.95 3.69
CA VAL A 265 4.16 6.69 3.43
C VAL A 265 4.07 8.07 4.02
N ILE A 266 5.07 8.40 4.84
CA ILE A 266 5.24 9.73 5.41
C ILE A 266 6.45 10.39 4.80
N THR A 267 6.24 11.56 4.17
CA THR A 267 7.28 12.37 3.55
C THR A 267 7.62 13.55 4.47
N LYS A 268 8.90 13.91 4.58
CA LYS A 268 9.29 15.08 5.39
C LYS A 268 8.84 16.40 4.75
N VAL A 269 8.62 17.42 5.59
CA VAL A 269 8.32 18.77 5.12
C VAL A 269 9.36 19.25 4.11
N GLY A 270 8.89 19.91 3.05
CA GLY A 270 9.76 20.45 2.01
C GLY A 270 10.31 19.41 1.03
N ALA A 271 10.13 18.11 1.26
CA ALA A 271 10.48 17.06 0.29
C ALA A 271 9.27 16.48 -0.44
N ALA A 272 8.05 16.81 -0.04
CA ALA A 272 6.82 16.32 -0.65
C ALA A 272 6.40 17.11 -1.90
N ARG A 273 5.83 16.40 -2.87
CA ARG A 273 4.95 16.96 -3.90
C ARG A 273 3.55 17.23 -3.28
N PRO A 274 2.63 17.95 -3.96
CA PRO A 274 1.30 18.24 -3.42
C PRO A 274 0.50 17.00 -2.99
N ASP A 275 0.64 15.89 -3.71
CA ASP A 275 -0.01 14.61 -3.42
C ASP A 275 0.64 13.83 -2.24
N GLY A 276 1.71 14.36 -1.64
CA GLY A 276 2.43 13.74 -0.54
C GLY A 276 3.55 12.79 -0.97
N THR A 277 3.74 12.55 -2.28
CA THR A 277 4.86 11.73 -2.77
C THR A 277 6.21 12.44 -2.59
N PRO A 278 7.31 11.73 -2.34
CA PRO A 278 8.65 12.31 -2.30
C PRO A 278 9.05 12.87 -3.68
N ARG A 279 9.48 14.14 -3.74
CA ARG A 279 9.76 14.85 -4.99
C ARG A 279 11.01 14.36 -5.74
N ASP A 280 11.93 13.73 -5.02
CA ASP A 280 13.21 13.20 -5.47
C ASP A 280 13.15 11.73 -5.89
N VAL A 281 11.94 11.13 -5.94
CA VAL A 281 11.73 9.74 -6.33
C VAL A 281 10.83 9.66 -7.56
N ASP A 282 11.30 8.96 -8.60
CA ASP A 282 10.54 8.77 -9.85
C ASP A 282 9.48 7.65 -9.74
N ARG A 283 9.77 6.59 -8.98
CA ARG A 283 8.94 5.38 -8.84
C ARG A 283 9.04 4.79 -7.45
N GLU A 284 7.89 4.38 -6.91
CA GLU A 284 7.77 3.66 -5.65
C GLU A 284 7.25 2.23 -5.90
N PHE A 285 7.71 1.31 -5.07
CA PHE A 285 7.43 -0.13 -5.07
C PHE A 285 7.17 -0.55 -3.62
N PHE A 286 6.18 -1.40 -3.38
CA PHE A 286 5.75 -1.80 -2.03
C PHE A 286 5.62 -3.32 -1.98
N LEU A 287 6.49 -3.93 -1.17
CA LEU A 287 6.67 -5.38 -1.12
C LEU A 287 6.39 -5.91 0.28
N GLN A 288 5.51 -6.88 0.36
CA GLN A 288 5.28 -7.73 1.53
C GLN A 288 5.64 -9.15 1.12
N PHE A 289 6.64 -9.71 1.81
CA PHE A 289 7.04 -11.10 1.67
C PHE A 289 6.33 -11.88 2.78
N LYS A 290 5.37 -12.73 2.40
CA LYS A 290 4.53 -13.43 3.37
C LYS A 290 4.12 -14.81 2.86
N VAL A 291 4.12 -15.78 3.76
CA VAL A 291 3.34 -17.00 3.61
C VAL A 291 1.94 -16.71 4.16
N SER A 292 0.95 -16.63 3.27
CA SER A 292 -0.45 -16.45 3.66
C SER A 292 -1.06 -17.80 3.96
N ASP A 293 -1.29 -18.09 5.23
CA ASP A 293 -1.97 -19.29 5.68
C ASP A 293 -3.48 -19.12 5.56
N GLU A 294 -4.06 -19.64 4.48
CA GLU A 294 -5.51 -19.53 4.23
C GLU A 294 -6.33 -20.45 5.15
N LYS A 295 -5.71 -21.40 5.88
CA LYS A 295 -6.40 -22.15 6.94
C LYS A 295 -6.76 -21.25 8.12
N GLN A 296 -5.91 -20.26 8.42
CA GLN A 296 -6.17 -19.29 9.47
C GLN A 296 -7.04 -18.11 9.03
N SER A 297 -7.38 -18.04 7.74
CA SER A 297 -8.28 -17.04 7.21
C SER A 297 -9.70 -17.25 7.76
N PRO A 298 -10.39 -16.18 8.20
CA PRO A 298 -11.79 -16.27 8.62
C PRO A 298 -12.73 -16.69 7.47
N HIS A 299 -12.24 -16.72 6.23
CA HIS A 299 -12.99 -17.14 5.05
C HIS A 299 -12.84 -18.64 4.73
N LEU A 300 -12.07 -19.43 5.50
CA LEU A 300 -11.77 -20.83 5.19
C LEU A 300 -13.03 -21.65 4.87
N ALA A 301 -14.06 -21.58 5.73
CA ALA A 301 -15.30 -22.34 5.52
C ALA A 301 -15.99 -21.98 4.21
N CYS A 302 -16.04 -20.70 3.86
CA CYS A 302 -16.59 -20.25 2.58
C CYS A 302 -15.70 -20.59 1.40
N ASN A 303 -14.38 -20.64 1.59
CA ASN A 303 -13.46 -21.08 0.54
C ASN A 303 -13.61 -22.57 0.24
N ILE A 304 -13.71 -23.41 1.28
CA ILE A 304 -14.03 -24.84 1.13
C ILE A 304 -15.35 -25.01 0.39
N ALA A 305 -16.41 -24.35 0.85
CA ALA A 305 -17.74 -24.49 0.27
C ALA A 305 -17.85 -24.03 -1.20
N ASN A 306 -17.09 -23.00 -1.60
CA ASN A 306 -17.22 -22.39 -2.92
C ASN A 306 -16.22 -22.91 -3.96
N PHE A 307 -15.06 -23.41 -3.53
CA PHE A 307 -13.94 -23.66 -4.46
C PHE A 307 -13.45 -25.11 -4.50
N THR A 308 -13.83 -25.98 -3.57
CA THR A 308 -13.52 -27.42 -3.68
C THR A 308 -14.60 -28.16 -4.47
N GLY A 309 -14.23 -29.28 -5.07
CA GLY A 309 -15.15 -30.12 -5.86
C GLY A 309 -16.12 -30.96 -5.01
N ASP A 310 -15.72 -31.31 -3.78
CA ASP A 310 -16.53 -32.04 -2.80
C ASP A 310 -16.26 -31.52 -1.38
N PRO A 311 -16.89 -30.41 -0.97
CA PRO A 311 -16.69 -29.77 0.33
C PRO A 311 -16.91 -30.69 1.54
N ALA A 312 -17.79 -31.70 1.42
CA ALA A 312 -18.11 -32.61 2.52
C ALA A 312 -16.98 -33.61 2.80
N SER A 313 -16.08 -33.82 1.82
CA SER A 313 -14.94 -34.73 1.93
C SER A 313 -13.66 -34.08 2.48
N VAL A 314 -13.65 -32.76 2.67
CA VAL A 314 -12.49 -32.02 3.16
C VAL A 314 -12.30 -32.25 4.65
N ASP A 315 -11.11 -32.68 5.04
CA ASP A 315 -10.63 -32.65 6.43
C ASP A 315 -9.70 -31.45 6.63
N PRO A 316 -10.12 -30.38 7.34
CA PRO A 316 -9.27 -29.22 7.60
C PRO A 316 -8.02 -29.53 8.44
N GLU A 317 -7.98 -30.66 9.13
CA GLU A 317 -6.84 -31.10 9.95
C GLU A 317 -5.84 -31.98 9.18
N ASP A 318 -6.15 -32.36 7.93
CA ASP A 318 -5.20 -33.03 7.05
C ASP A 318 -3.97 -32.13 6.80
N PRO A 319 -2.75 -32.59 7.13
CA PRO A 319 -1.53 -31.84 6.87
C PRO A 319 -1.34 -31.45 5.40
N GLU A 320 -1.78 -32.29 4.45
CA GLU A 320 -1.66 -31.95 3.02
C GLU A 320 -2.66 -30.86 2.61
N PHE A 321 -3.87 -30.85 3.18
CA PHE A 321 -4.79 -29.73 3.04
C PHE A 321 -4.18 -28.47 3.64
N GLY A 322 -3.59 -28.55 4.83
CA GLY A 322 -2.87 -27.45 5.46
C GLY A 322 -1.79 -26.87 4.55
N GLU A 323 -0.88 -27.71 4.06
CA GLU A 323 0.21 -27.31 3.16
C GLU A 323 -0.32 -26.66 1.86
N SER A 324 -1.34 -27.24 1.24
CA SER A 324 -1.93 -26.70 0.00
C SER A 324 -2.50 -25.29 0.14
N ASN A 325 -2.77 -24.84 1.37
CA ASN A 325 -3.34 -23.52 1.67
C ASN A 325 -2.28 -22.52 2.16
N LEU A 326 -0.99 -22.87 2.16
CA LEU A 326 0.12 -21.98 2.48
C LEU A 326 0.60 -21.22 1.24
N MET A 327 -0.03 -20.07 1.00
CA MET A 327 0.24 -19.25 -0.18
C MET A 327 1.48 -18.37 0.05
N THR A 328 2.65 -18.85 -0.36
CA THR A 328 3.88 -18.03 -0.43
C THR A 328 3.73 -16.94 -1.49
N ALA A 329 3.34 -15.73 -1.10
CA ALA A 329 3.11 -14.63 -2.02
C ALA A 329 4.06 -13.46 -1.75
N LEU A 330 4.48 -12.81 -2.82
CA LEU A 330 5.08 -11.48 -2.77
C LEU A 330 4.01 -10.49 -3.18
N THR A 331 3.77 -9.41 -2.45
CA THR A 331 2.71 -8.46 -2.87
C THR A 331 3.05 -7.58 -4.08
N GLU A 332 4.10 -7.90 -4.84
CA GLU A 332 4.20 -7.52 -6.25
C GLU A 332 4.09 -8.72 -7.20
N ILE A 333 4.43 -9.94 -6.76
CA ILE A 333 4.39 -11.16 -7.55
C ILE A 333 3.36 -12.12 -6.93
N PRO A 334 2.15 -12.27 -7.52
CA PRO A 334 1.33 -13.46 -7.24
C PRO A 334 2.22 -14.69 -7.47
N GLN A 335 2.02 -15.78 -6.71
CA GLN A 335 2.83 -17.00 -6.82
C GLN A 335 3.21 -17.30 -8.28
N PHE A 336 4.50 -17.57 -8.51
CA PHE A 336 5.07 -17.86 -9.83
C PHE A 336 5.11 -16.68 -10.83
N CYS A 337 5.50 -15.48 -10.39
CA CYS A 337 5.84 -14.34 -11.26
C CYS A 337 4.72 -13.82 -12.17
N SER A 338 3.45 -13.88 -11.74
CA SER A 338 2.29 -13.41 -12.53
C SER A 338 2.19 -11.87 -12.74
N LEU A 339 3.30 -11.16 -12.69
CA LEU A 339 3.38 -9.71 -12.86
C LEU A 339 3.30 -9.32 -14.33
N LYS A 340 2.33 -8.46 -14.68
CA LYS A 340 2.32 -7.81 -15.99
C LYS A 340 3.24 -6.59 -15.95
N PHE A 341 4.41 -6.69 -16.58
CA PHE A 341 5.17 -5.51 -16.96
C PHE A 341 4.51 -4.84 -18.17
N PRO A 342 4.41 -3.49 -18.23
CA PRO A 342 4.10 -2.83 -19.49
C PRO A 342 5.18 -3.20 -20.51
N THR A 343 4.74 -3.63 -21.68
CA THR A 343 5.62 -4.01 -22.80
C THR A 343 6.57 -2.84 -23.08
N PRO A 344 7.89 -3.06 -23.22
CA PRO A 344 8.81 -1.99 -23.57
C PRO A 344 8.37 -1.35 -24.89
N GLY A 345 7.93 -0.10 -24.84
CA GLY A 345 7.78 0.71 -26.04
C GLY A 345 9.11 0.72 -26.76
N ARG A 346 9.11 0.29 -28.02
CA ARG A 346 10.32 0.26 -28.87
C ARG A 346 11.02 1.62 -28.78
N PHE A 347 12.20 1.65 -28.17
CA PHE A 347 13.17 2.71 -28.40
C PHE A 347 13.51 2.67 -29.90
N ARG A 348 13.03 3.66 -30.67
CA ARG A 348 13.58 3.91 -32.00
C ARG A 348 14.98 4.48 -31.79
N THR A 349 15.98 3.72 -32.21
CA THR A 349 17.39 4.09 -32.31
C THR A 349 17.61 5.24 -33.29
#